data_AF-A0A5C7WWM2-F1
#
_entry.id   AF-A0A5C7WWM2-F1
#
_cell.length_a   1.000
_cell.length_b   1.000
_cell.length_c   1.000
_cell.angle_alpha   90.00
_cell.angle_beta   90.00
_cell.angle_gamma   90.00
#
_symmetry.space_group_name_H-M   'P 1'
#
loop_
_entity.id
_entity.type
_entity.pdbx_description
1 polymer ?
#
loop_
_entity_poly.entity_id
_entity_poly.type
_entity_poly.pdbx_seq_one_letter_code
_entity_poly.pdbx_strand_id
1 'polypeptide(L)'
;MAFGRTSRALVAVCVDRDGQLEYRGVRLSDEASVTVPASRSSDGAIVATNDGVTYAVSPTMLLVSEGDSVIYRDAWIEFREPRFSEDTTSSTTSAPTSSPSTSTAPATTTRTSAAPTTTVTTTTVTVTPSAQPDN
;
A
#
# COMPACT_ATOMS: atom_id res chain seq x y z
N MET A 1 12.10 -14.88 3.80
CA MET A 1 10.88 -14.04 3.92
C MET A 1 11.22 -12.61 3.52
N ALA A 2 10.27 -11.87 2.94
CA ALA A 2 10.37 -10.43 2.70
C ALA A 2 9.41 -9.68 3.65
N PHE A 3 9.74 -8.43 3.94
CA PHE A 3 8.85 -7.54 4.70
C PHE A 3 9.00 -6.11 4.20
N GLY A 4 7.88 -5.39 4.10
CA GLY A 4 7.84 -4.01 3.66
C GLY A 4 6.82 -3.20 4.45
N ARG A 5 7.13 -1.93 4.68
CA ARG A 5 6.23 -0.96 5.31
C ARG A 5 6.09 0.27 4.44
N THR A 6 4.85 0.68 4.23
CA THR A 6 4.49 1.97 3.61
C THR A 6 3.84 2.88 4.65
N SER A 7 3.41 4.07 4.24
CA SER A 7 2.61 4.96 5.10
C SER A 7 1.22 4.40 5.42
N ARG A 8 0.71 3.44 4.62
CA ARG A 8 -0.66 2.92 4.72
C ARG A 8 -0.77 1.42 4.91
N ALA A 9 0.31 0.67 4.72
CA ALA A 9 0.27 -0.79 4.76
C ALA A 9 1.54 -1.40 5.35
N LEU A 10 1.36 -2.57 5.96
CA LEU A 10 2.41 -3.51 6.31
C LEU A 10 2.27 -4.73 5.43
N VAL A 11 3.38 -5.20 4.86
CA VAL A 11 3.41 -6.32 3.94
C VAL A 11 4.49 -7.30 4.38
N ALA A 12 4.15 -8.58 4.40
CA ALA A 12 5.10 -9.67 4.52
C ALA A 12 4.87 -10.68 3.39
N VAL A 13 5.96 -11.19 2.83
CA VAL A 13 5.93 -12.32 1.89
C VAL A 13 6.67 -13.48 2.52
N CYS A 14 5.94 -14.56 2.75
CA CYS A 14 6.44 -15.76 3.40
C CYS A 14 6.36 -16.95 2.46
N VAL A 15 7.04 -18.04 2.85
CA VAL A 15 6.83 -19.36 2.27
C VAL A 15 6.03 -20.17 3.29
N ASP A 16 4.96 -20.82 2.86
CA ASP A 16 4.15 -21.70 3.70
C ASP A 16 4.83 -23.05 3.96
N ARG A 17 4.12 -23.99 4.61
CA ARG A 17 4.68 -25.31 4.90
C ARG A 17 4.86 -26.19 3.66
N ASP A 18 4.13 -25.90 2.60
CA ASP A 18 4.12 -26.62 1.33
C ASP A 18 5.12 -26.01 0.32
N GLY A 19 5.86 -24.97 0.74
CA GLY A 19 6.85 -24.31 -0.10
C GLY A 19 6.25 -23.23 -1.01
N GLN A 20 4.96 -22.92 -0.89
CA GLN A 20 4.28 -21.92 -1.72
C GLN A 20 4.48 -20.52 -1.14
N LEU A 21 4.52 -19.53 -2.03
CA LEU A 21 4.60 -18.13 -1.62
C LEU A 21 3.24 -17.66 -1.14
N GLU A 22 3.27 -16.87 -0.07
CA GLU A 22 2.08 -16.29 0.53
C GLU A 22 2.30 -14.80 0.79
N TYR A 23 1.35 -14.00 0.36
CA TYR A 23 1.29 -12.57 0.64
C TYR A 23 0.43 -12.32 1.88
N ARG A 24 0.97 -11.57 2.83
CA ARG A 24 0.30 -11.12 4.04
C ARG A 24 0.33 -9.60 4.08
N GLY A 25 -0.83 -8.97 3.89
CA GLY A 25 -0.98 -7.52 3.95
C GLY A 25 -1.82 -7.10 5.14
N VAL A 26 -1.49 -5.97 5.76
CA VAL A 26 -2.33 -5.29 6.75
C VAL A 26 -2.47 -3.83 6.34
N ARG A 27 -3.72 -3.35 6.27
CA ARG A 27 -4.02 -1.94 6.01
C ARG A 27 -4.00 -1.17 7.33
N LEU A 28 -3.15 -0.15 7.43
CA LEU A 28 -2.94 0.60 8.67
C LEU A 28 -4.12 1.50 9.04
N SER A 29 -4.97 1.87 8.08
CA SER A 29 -6.10 2.77 8.32
C SER A 29 -7.23 2.13 9.14
N ASP A 30 -7.42 0.82 9.01
CA ASP A 30 -8.56 0.08 9.58
C ASP A 30 -8.16 -1.31 10.08
N GLU A 31 -6.86 -1.59 10.13
CA GLU A 31 -6.26 -2.84 10.64
C GLU A 31 -6.73 -4.12 9.94
N ALA A 32 -7.38 -4.00 8.77
CA ALA A 32 -7.81 -5.15 7.98
C ALA A 32 -6.59 -5.91 7.44
N SER A 33 -6.56 -7.22 7.69
CA SER A 33 -5.53 -8.12 7.20
C SER A 33 -6.02 -9.00 6.05
N VAL A 34 -5.15 -9.24 5.07
CA VAL A 34 -5.36 -10.19 3.97
C VAL A 34 -4.21 -11.19 3.95
N THR A 35 -4.54 -12.45 3.71
CA THR A 35 -3.56 -13.52 3.46
C THR A 35 -4.00 -14.28 2.24
N VAL A 36 -3.19 -14.28 1.19
CA VAL A 36 -3.51 -14.92 -0.08
C VAL A 36 -2.29 -15.57 -0.73
N PRO A 37 -2.49 -16.60 -1.57
CA PRO A 37 -1.42 -17.17 -2.37
C PRO A 37 -0.75 -16.11 -3.24
N ALA A 38 0.56 -16.23 -3.39
CA ALA A 38 1.36 -15.35 -4.20
C ALA A 38 2.22 -16.15 -5.18
N SER A 39 2.68 -15.50 -6.23
CA SER A 39 3.58 -16.06 -7.23
C SER A 39 4.69 -15.07 -7.57
N ARG A 40 5.83 -15.58 -8.03
CA ARG A 40 6.88 -14.73 -8.62
C ARG A 40 6.56 -14.47 -10.08
N SER A 41 6.58 -13.20 -10.47
CA SER A 41 6.57 -12.79 -11.86
C SER A 41 7.97 -12.95 -12.50
N SER A 42 8.04 -12.91 -13.83
CA SER A 42 9.28 -13.04 -14.59
C SER A 42 10.29 -11.92 -14.32
N ASP A 43 9.81 -10.75 -13.94
CA ASP A 43 10.57 -9.57 -13.52
C ASP A 43 11.03 -9.62 -12.04
N GLY A 44 10.72 -10.70 -11.33
CA GLY A 44 11.11 -10.91 -9.93
C GLY A 44 10.18 -10.26 -8.90
N ALA A 45 9.15 -9.52 -9.33
CA ALA A 45 8.10 -9.05 -8.44
C ALA A 45 7.29 -10.22 -7.88
N ILE A 46 6.80 -10.08 -6.65
CA ILE A 46 5.83 -11.00 -6.07
C ILE A 46 4.44 -10.46 -6.34
N VAL A 47 3.57 -11.27 -6.92
CA VAL A 47 2.21 -10.90 -7.28
C VAL A 47 1.22 -11.78 -6.51
N ALA A 48 0.22 -11.16 -5.92
CA ALA A 48 -0.89 -11.84 -5.28
C ALA A 48 -2.21 -11.21 -5.73
N THR A 49 -3.27 -12.02 -5.81
CA THR A 49 -4.59 -11.54 -6.23
C THR A 49 -5.65 -11.96 -5.21
N ASN A 50 -6.52 -11.02 -4.84
CA ASN A 50 -7.65 -11.24 -3.95
C ASN A 50 -8.85 -10.45 -4.48
N ASP A 51 -9.96 -11.14 -4.78
CA ASP A 51 -11.23 -10.50 -5.17
C ASP A 51 -11.10 -9.44 -6.29
N GLY A 52 -10.23 -9.70 -7.28
CA GLY A 52 -9.97 -8.78 -8.40
C GLY A 52 -8.91 -7.70 -8.13
N VAL A 53 -8.48 -7.56 -6.88
CA VAL A 53 -7.37 -6.68 -6.48
C VAL A 53 -6.05 -7.43 -6.59
N THR A 54 -5.09 -6.84 -7.30
CA THR A 54 -3.74 -7.35 -7.48
C THR A 54 -2.75 -6.54 -6.64
N TYR A 55 -1.93 -7.24 -5.89
CA TYR A 55 -0.85 -6.71 -5.07
C TYR A 55 0.48 -7.12 -5.68
N ALA A 56 1.24 -6.16 -6.19
CA ALA A 56 2.58 -6.38 -6.73
C ALA A 56 3.63 -5.78 -5.81
N VAL A 57 4.48 -6.64 -5.26
CA VAL A 57 5.58 -6.31 -4.35
C VAL A 57 6.87 -6.34 -5.15
N SER A 58 7.46 -5.16 -5.33
CA SER A 58 8.77 -4.99 -5.95
C SER A 58 9.79 -4.50 -4.91
N PRO A 59 11.10 -4.56 -5.17
CA PRO A 59 12.10 -4.03 -4.24
C PRO A 59 11.98 -2.53 -3.94
N THR A 60 11.34 -1.76 -4.82
CA THR A 60 11.25 -0.30 -4.72
C THR A 60 9.90 0.19 -4.22
N MET A 61 8.81 -0.52 -4.51
CA MET A 61 7.46 -0.09 -4.16
C MET A 61 6.45 -1.24 -4.02
N LEU A 62 5.34 -0.93 -3.35
CA LEU A 62 4.09 -1.68 -3.38
C LEU A 62 3.16 -1.05 -4.41
N LEU A 63 2.66 -1.86 -5.34
CA LEU A 63 1.61 -1.47 -6.28
C LEU A 63 0.35 -2.28 -5.98
N VAL A 64 -0.79 -1.59 -5.88
CA VAL A 64 -2.11 -2.21 -5.72
C VAL A 64 -3.04 -1.69 -6.80
N SER A 65 -3.60 -2.62 -7.57
CA SER A 65 -4.50 -2.33 -8.68
C SER A 65 -5.75 -3.22 -8.63
N GLU A 66 -6.83 -2.77 -9.25
CA GLU A 66 -8.05 -3.54 -9.46
C GLU A 66 -8.33 -3.52 -10.97
N GLY A 67 -8.22 -4.70 -11.60
CA GLY A 67 -8.16 -4.79 -13.06
C GLY A 67 -7.07 -3.88 -13.64
N ASP A 68 -7.47 -2.96 -14.53
CA ASP A 68 -6.59 -1.99 -15.18
C ASP A 68 -6.39 -0.68 -14.38
N SER A 69 -7.07 -0.53 -13.23
CA SER A 69 -7.03 0.70 -12.44
C SER A 69 -6.05 0.57 -11.28
N VAL A 70 -5.11 1.52 -11.16
CA VAL A 70 -4.22 1.59 -10.00
C VAL A 70 -4.95 2.25 -8.83
N ILE A 71 -5.16 1.49 -7.75
CA ILE A 71 -5.74 2.03 -6.51
C ILE A 71 -4.71 2.89 -5.79
N TYR A 72 -3.49 2.36 -5.61
CA TYR A 72 -2.36 3.13 -5.11
C TYR A 72 -1.02 2.50 -5.45
N ARG A 73 0.01 3.35 -5.45
CA ARG A 73 1.42 2.96 -5.48
C ARG A 73 2.15 3.71 -4.39
N ASP A 74 2.88 3.00 -3.54
CA ASP A 74 3.68 3.61 -2.48
C ASP A 74 5.09 3.05 -2.49
N ALA A 75 6.07 3.95 -2.43
CA ALA A 75 7.45 3.55 -2.15
C ALA A 75 7.55 2.99 -0.72
N TRP A 76 8.47 2.06 -0.52
CA TRP A 76 8.74 1.53 0.81
C TRP A 76 9.39 2.59 1.70
N ILE A 77 8.87 2.74 2.91
CA ILE A 77 9.56 3.44 4.00
C ILE A 77 10.69 2.55 4.52
N GLU A 78 10.39 1.26 4.65
CA GLU A 78 11.35 0.23 4.98
C GLU A 78 11.03 -1.02 4.16
N PHE A 79 12.06 -1.62 3.57
CA PHE A 79 11.94 -2.90 2.88
C PHE A 79 13.07 -3.82 3.29
N ARG A 80 12.74 -5.09 3.48
CA ARG A 80 13.66 -6.21 3.65
C ARG A 80 13.37 -7.17 2.52
N GLU A 81 14.36 -7.27 1.64
CA GLU A 81 14.27 -8.12 0.47
C GLU A 81 14.03 -9.58 0.87
N PRO A 82 13.30 -10.31 0.02
CA PRO A 82 13.15 -11.73 0.21
C PRO A 82 14.50 -12.44 0.19
N ARG A 83 14.92 -12.95 1.34
CA ARG A 83 15.87 -14.07 1.38
C ARG A 83 15.09 -15.35 1.35
N PHE A 84 14.77 -15.77 0.14
CA PHE A 84 14.50 -17.17 -0.12
C PHE A 84 15.86 -17.78 -0.46
N SER A 85 16.14 -19.01 -0.03
CA SER A 85 17.34 -19.70 -0.48
C SER A 85 17.19 -19.98 -1.98
N GLU A 86 17.57 -19.00 -2.80
CA GLU A 86 17.59 -19.12 -4.25
C GLU A 86 18.91 -19.80 -4.61
N ASP A 87 18.83 -21.00 -5.17
CA ASP A 87 19.91 -21.51 -6.00
C ASP A 87 20.14 -20.45 -7.10
N THR A 88 21.29 -19.79 -7.00
CA THR A 88 21.89 -18.80 -7.90
C THR A 88 21.21 -18.64 -9.26
N THR A 89 20.50 -17.53 -9.49
CA THR A 89 20.58 -16.83 -10.79
C THR A 89 20.41 -15.34 -10.57
N SER A 90 21.52 -14.64 -10.82
CA SER A 90 21.74 -13.21 -10.76
C SER A 90 20.58 -12.33 -11.23
N SER A 91 20.16 -11.38 -10.37
CA SER A 91 19.73 -10.06 -10.83
C SER A 91 20.78 -9.05 -10.38
N THR A 92 21.60 -8.63 -11.34
CA THR A 92 22.56 -7.53 -11.18
C THR A 92 21.84 -6.32 -10.62
N THR A 93 22.29 -5.85 -9.46
CA THR A 93 21.94 -4.57 -8.86
C THR A 93 22.11 -3.44 -9.88
N SER A 94 21.02 -3.04 -10.53
CA SER A 94 20.93 -1.70 -11.12
C SER A 94 20.39 -0.79 -10.03
N ALA A 95 21.31 -0.18 -9.28
CA ALA A 95 20.95 0.90 -8.37
C ALA A 95 20.19 1.99 -9.16
N PRO A 96 19.05 2.52 -8.66
CA PRO A 96 18.49 3.71 -9.26
C PRO A 96 19.47 4.86 -8.99
N THR A 97 20.18 5.31 -10.02
CA THR A 97 20.87 6.60 -10.00
C THR A 97 19.83 7.68 -9.76
N SER A 98 19.71 8.08 -8.51
CA SER A 98 18.96 9.28 -8.12
C SER A 98 19.75 10.47 -8.66
N SER A 99 19.36 10.95 -9.84
CA SER A 99 19.87 12.21 -10.36
C SER A 99 19.38 13.33 -9.43
N PRO A 100 20.27 14.17 -8.87
CA PRO A 100 19.84 15.31 -8.07
C PRO A 100 19.19 16.33 -9.00
N SER A 101 17.86 16.43 -8.99
CA SER A 101 17.17 17.58 -9.57
C SER A 101 17.52 18.81 -8.75
N THR A 102 18.41 19.63 -9.28
CA THR A 102 18.78 20.94 -8.75
C THR A 102 17.53 21.79 -8.56
N SER A 103 17.25 22.09 -7.28
CA SER A 103 16.27 23.09 -6.88
C SER A 103 16.82 24.47 -7.25
N THR A 104 16.31 25.04 -8.34
CA THR A 104 16.53 26.45 -8.68
C THR A 104 15.43 27.28 -8.02
N ALA A 105 15.86 28.37 -7.38
CA ALA A 105 15.13 29.22 -6.44
C ALA A 105 13.76 29.76 -6.90
N PRO A 106 12.87 30.10 -5.95
CA PRO A 106 11.54 30.64 -6.22
C PRO A 106 11.56 32.12 -6.62
N ALA A 107 10.83 32.46 -7.68
CA ALA A 107 10.48 33.84 -8.00
C ALA A 107 9.24 34.28 -7.21
N THR A 108 9.42 35.35 -6.44
CA THR A 108 8.43 36.11 -5.70
C THR A 108 7.24 36.52 -6.58
N THR A 109 6.02 36.15 -6.21
CA THR A 109 4.82 36.96 -6.50
C THR A 109 3.81 36.85 -5.35
N THR A 110 3.59 37.99 -4.71
CA THR A 110 2.52 38.31 -3.77
C THR A 110 1.14 38.14 -4.39
N ARG A 111 0.22 37.43 -3.72
CA ARG A 111 -1.23 37.69 -3.86
C ARG A 111 -2.02 37.29 -2.60
N THR A 112 -2.40 38.34 -1.86
CA THR A 112 -3.66 38.60 -1.14
C THR A 112 -4.50 37.42 -0.61
N SER A 113 -4.52 37.37 0.72
CA SER A 113 -5.59 36.97 1.64
C SER A 113 -7.02 36.94 1.08
N ALA A 114 -7.67 35.78 1.16
CA ALA A 114 -9.09 35.63 1.43
C ALA A 114 -9.34 34.30 2.16
N ALA A 115 -9.88 34.37 3.37
CA ALA A 115 -10.30 33.21 4.15
C ALA A 115 -11.67 32.69 3.66
N PRO A 116 -11.83 31.38 3.45
CA PRO A 116 -13.14 30.75 3.55
C PRO A 116 -13.30 30.11 4.94
N THR A 117 -14.19 30.69 5.74
CA THR A 117 -14.83 30.02 6.88
C THR A 117 -15.67 28.86 6.34
N THR A 118 -15.36 27.63 6.75
CA THR A 118 -16.29 26.50 6.54
C THR A 118 -16.65 25.88 7.88
N THR A 119 -17.91 26.09 8.20
CA THR A 119 -18.70 25.60 9.34
C THR A 119 -18.68 24.08 9.43
N VAL A 120 -18.43 23.57 10.63
CA VAL A 120 -18.61 22.16 11.00
C VAL A 120 -20.09 21.91 11.23
N THR A 121 -20.71 21.05 10.42
CA THR A 121 -22.08 20.57 10.64
C THR A 121 -22.01 19.22 11.35
N THR A 122 -22.24 19.22 12.66
CA THR A 122 -22.40 18.00 13.47
C THR A 122 -23.84 17.50 13.32
N THR A 123 -24.06 16.46 12.52
CA THR A 123 -25.34 15.76 12.48
C THR A 123 -25.44 14.84 13.70
N THR A 124 -26.23 15.25 14.68
CA THR A 124 -26.57 14.43 15.84
C THR A 124 -27.72 13.51 15.45
N VAL A 125 -27.48 12.20 15.43
CA VAL A 125 -28.53 11.19 15.20
C VAL A 125 -29.23 10.94 16.53
N THR A 126 -30.44 11.46 16.68
CA THR A 126 -31.33 11.16 17.81
C THR A 126 -31.90 9.76 17.64
N VAL A 127 -31.48 8.83 18.49
CA VAL A 127 -32.13 7.53 18.65
C VAL A 127 -33.44 7.72 19.43
N THR A 128 -34.57 7.54 18.75
CA THR A 128 -35.89 7.47 19.40
C THR A 128 -36.07 6.07 20.00
N PRO A 129 -36.26 5.91 21.32
CA PRO A 129 -36.62 4.63 21.87
C PRO A 129 -38.06 4.28 21.45
N SER A 130 -38.21 3.21 20.67
CA SER A 130 -39.52 2.60 20.38
C SER A 130 -40.13 2.06 21.67
N ALA A 131 -41.02 2.84 22.27
CA ALA A 131 -41.98 2.35 23.24
C ALA A 131 -43.10 1.62 22.50
N GLN A 132 -43.20 0.33 22.80
CA GLN A 132 -44.34 -0.55 22.52
C GLN A 132 -45.65 0.02 23.08
N PRO A 133 -46.76 -0.12 22.33
CA PRO A 133 -48.03 -0.46 22.98
C PRO A 133 -48.69 -1.68 22.32
N ASP A 134 -49.17 -2.56 23.21
CA ASP A 134 -50.10 -3.67 22.99
C ASP A 134 -51.32 -3.31 22.12
N ASN A 135 -51.67 -4.21 21.18
CA ASN A 135 -53.05 -4.61 20.91
C ASN A 135 -53.09 -6.02 20.31
#